data_AF-A0A1I6EHT8-F1
#
_entry.id   AF-A0A1I6EHT8-F1
#
_cell.length_a   1.000
_cell.length_b   1.000
_cell.length_c   1.000
_cell.angle_alpha   90.00
_cell.angle_beta   90.00
_cell.angle_gamma   90.00
#
_symmetry.space_group_name_H-M   'P 1'
#
loop_
_entity.id
_entity.type
_entity.pdbx_description
1 polymer ?
#
loop_
_entity_poly.entity_id
_entity_poly.type
_entity_poly.pdbx_seq_one_letter_code
_entity_poly.pdbx_strand_id
1 'polypeptide(L)' 'MRFIIEQSNEYLTTHSGLTFVGALIAKTDLKKRLDKSSIPGVYTPNISHGDVVTSYIGLLCQGKSDFDHIEPFREDDF' A
#
# COMPACT_ATOMS: atom_id res chain seq x y z
N MET A 1 -2.69 5.97 37.41
CA MET A 1 -3.15 5.85 36.01
C MET A 1 -4.05 4.62 35.93
N ARG A 2 -5.34 4.79 35.62
CA ARG A 2 -6.31 3.68 35.60
C ARG A 2 -6.51 3.29 34.14
N PHE A 3 -5.99 2.13 33.75
CA PHE A 3 -6.25 1.57 32.42
C PHE A 3 -7.63 0.91 32.45
N ILE A 4 -8.47 1.23 31.45
CA ILE A 4 -9.71 0.53 31.18
C ILE A 4 -9.36 -0.46 30.07
N ILE A 5 -9.40 -1.74 30.37
CA ILE A 5 -9.16 -2.81 29.41
C ILE A 5 -10.52 -3.42 29.08
N GLU A 6 -10.89 -3.37 27.80
CA GLU A 6 -12.11 -3.97 27.28
C GLU A 6 -11.78 -4.93 26.14
N GLN A 7 -12.58 -5.98 26.00
CA GLN A 7 -12.42 -6.94 24.93
C GLN A 7 -13.17 -6.43 23.70
N SER A 8 -12.42 -6.06 22.67
CA SER A 8 -12.98 -5.67 21.37
C SER A 8 -13.39 -6.91 20.56
N ASN A 9 -14.44 -6.78 19.75
CA ASN A 9 -14.81 -7.75 18.72
C ASN A 9 -14.03 -7.54 17.41
N GLU A 10 -13.09 -6.59 17.37
CA GLU A 10 -12.25 -6.36 16.21
C GLU A 10 -11.15 -7.41 16.09
N TYR A 11 -11.03 -8.02 14.91
CA TYR A 11 -9.88 -8.85 14.56
C TYR A 11 -8.69 -7.96 14.24
N LEU A 12 -7.82 -7.75 15.23
CA LEU A 12 -6.55 -7.07 15.05
C LEU A 12 -5.56 -8.01 14.34
N THR A 13 -5.65 -8.08 13.02
CA THR A 13 -4.64 -8.75 12.20
C THR A 13 -3.42 -7.84 12.05
N THR A 14 -2.22 -8.43 11.91
CA THR A 14 -0.98 -7.67 11.67
C THR A 14 -1.07 -6.78 10.43
N HIS A 15 -1.94 -7.11 9.48
CA HIS A 15 -2.14 -6.38 8.23
C HIS A 15 -3.22 -5.28 8.29
N SER A 16 -4.00 -5.18 9.37
CA SER A 16 -5.06 -4.15 9.52
C SER A 16 -4.54 -2.71 9.31
N GLY A 17 -3.29 -2.43 9.69
CA GLY A 17 -2.64 -1.15 9.43
C GLY A 17 -2.44 -0.82 7.94
N LEU A 18 -2.22 -1.84 7.11
CA LEU A 18 -2.02 -1.65 5.67
C LEU A 18 -3.32 -1.24 4.98
N THR A 19 -4.46 -1.77 5.43
CA THR A 19 -5.79 -1.34 4.98
C THR A 19 -6.01 0.15 5.24
N PHE A 20 -5.59 0.64 6.41
CA PHE A 20 -5.69 2.06 6.74
C PHE A 20 -4.79 2.94 5.86
N VAL A 21 -3.55 2.50 5.59
CA VAL A 21 -2.65 3.17 4.65
C VAL A 21 -3.27 3.24 3.25
N GLY A 22 -3.82 2.13 2.75
CA GLY A 22 -4.52 2.08 1.47
C GLY A 22 -5.71 3.06 1.41
N ALA A 23 -6.51 3.11 2.48
CA ALA A 23 -7.63 4.04 2.60
C ALA A 23 -7.18 5.51 2.61
N LEU A 24 -6.08 5.85 3.28
CA LEU A 24 -5.50 7.19 3.27
C LEU A 24 -4.98 7.57 1.88
N ILE A 25 -4.26 6.65 1.22
CA ILE A 25 -3.78 6.87 -0.15
C ILE A 25 -4.97 7.11 -1.09
N ALA A 26 -6.06 6.34 -0.98
CA ALA A 26 -7.25 6.51 -1.80
C ALA A 26 -7.93 7.88 -1.62
N LYS A 27 -7.75 8.53 -0.46
CA LYS A 27 -8.22 9.91 -0.21
C LYS A 27 -7.29 10.98 -0.76
N THR A 28 -6.08 10.60 -1.15
CA THR A 28 -5.15 11.48 -1.84
C THR A 28 -5.22 11.15 -3.32
N ASP A 29 -5.41 12.13 -4.20
CA ASP A 29 -5.34 11.93 -5.67
C ASP A 29 -3.92 11.48 -6.15
N LEU A 30 -3.10 10.90 -5.29
CA LEU A 30 -1.73 10.49 -5.49
C LEU A 30 -1.59 9.55 -6.69
N LYS A 31 -2.36 8.46 -6.75
CA LYS A 31 -2.32 7.50 -7.87
C LYS A 31 -2.53 8.21 -9.20
N LYS A 32 -3.60 9.01 -9.28
CA LYS A 32 -3.95 9.81 -10.47
C LYS A 32 -2.88 10.83 -10.85
N ARG A 33 -2.21 11.45 -9.89
CA ARG A 33 -1.11 12.40 -10.13
C ARG A 33 0.15 11.68 -10.65
N LEU A 34 0.44 10.49 -10.12
CA LEU A 34 1.56 9.66 -10.56
C LEU A 34 1.35 9.14 -11.98
N ASP A 35 0.15 8.65 -12.30
CA ASP A 35 -0.19 8.15 -13.63
C ASP A 35 -0.12 9.25 -14.72
N LYS A 36 -0.29 10.51 -14.33
CA LYS A 36 -0.12 11.67 -15.22
C LYS A 36 1.33 12.13 -15.37
N SER A 37 2.25 11.59 -14.56
CA SER A 37 3.66 11.96 -14.63
C SER A 37 4.28 11.31 -15.86
N SER A 38 4.97 12.12 -16.66
CA SER A 38 5.74 11.65 -17.81
C SER A 38 7.19 11.44 -17.39
N ILE A 39 7.71 10.24 -17.64
CA ILE A 39 9.11 9.90 -17.37
C ILE A 39 9.80 9.77 -18.75
N PRO A 40 10.90 10.52 -18.99
CA PRO A 40 11.65 10.39 -20.22
C PRO A 40 12.06 8.93 -20.47
N GLY A 41 11.76 8.41 -21.65
CA GLY A 41 12.05 7.02 -22.03
C GLY A 41 10.97 6.00 -21.64
N VAL A 42 9.93 6.39 -20.90
CA VAL A 42 8.80 5.52 -20.54
C VAL A 42 7.50 6.19 -20.99
N TYR A 43 7.15 5.98 -22.27
CA TYR A 43 5.97 6.58 -22.89
C TYR A 43 4.70 5.75 -22.69
N THR A 44 4.85 4.43 -22.53
CA THR A 44 3.74 3.46 -22.37
C THR A 44 4.13 2.41 -21.32
N PRO A 45 3.94 2.70 -20.03
CA PRO A 45 4.33 1.78 -18.98
C PRO A 45 3.39 0.55 -18.95
N ASN A 46 3.96 -0.65 -18.79
CA ASN A 46 3.19 -1.90 -18.63
C ASN A 46 2.42 -1.94 -17.30
N ILE A 47 2.96 -1.31 -16.25
CA ILE A 47 2.34 -1.15 -14.93
C ILE A 47 2.26 0.35 -14.66
N SER A 48 1.11 0.84 -14.21
CA SER A 48 0.93 2.28 -14.00
C SER A 48 1.92 2.82 -12.95
N HIS A 49 2.39 4.06 -13.11
CA HIS A 49 3.28 4.69 -12.12
C HIS A 49 2.64 4.75 -10.74
N GLY A 50 1.33 4.97 -10.70
CA GLY A 50 0.53 4.88 -9.51
C GLY A 50 0.64 3.53 -8.81
N ASP A 51 0.43 2.43 -9.55
CA ASP A 51 0.50 1.07 -8.99
C ASP A 51 1.91 0.73 -8.48
N VAL A 52 2.96 1.12 -9.21
CA VAL A 52 4.35 0.90 -8.77
C VAL A 52 4.61 1.58 -7.44
N VAL A 53 4.26 2.86 -7.31
CA VAL A 53 4.53 3.63 -6.09
C VAL A 53 3.65 3.17 -4.93
N THR A 54 2.37 2.90 -5.14
CA THR A 54 1.49 2.45 -4.05
C THR A 54 1.91 1.08 -3.54
N SER A 55 2.35 0.19 -4.43
CA SER A 55 2.93 -1.11 -4.06
C SER A 55 4.20 -0.93 -3.23
N TYR A 56 5.08 -0.01 -3.62
CA TYR A 56 6.29 0.31 -2.87
C TYR A 56 6.00 0.90 -1.49
N ILE A 57 4.99 1.78 -1.36
CA ILE A 57 4.55 2.29 -0.06
C ILE A 57 4.08 1.12 0.83
N GLY A 58 3.33 0.17 0.26
CA GLY A 58 2.88 -1.01 1.00
C GLY A 58 4.03 -1.89 1.51
N LEU A 59 5.12 -2.01 0.75
CA LEU A 59 6.35 -2.67 1.18
C LEU A 59 7.05 -1.91 2.31
N LEU A 60 7.20 -0.59 2.17
CA LEU A 60 7.83 0.25 3.18
C LEU A 60 7.07 0.22 4.51
N CYS A 61 5.74 0.17 4.49
CA CYS A 61 4.92 -0.02 5.67
C CYS A 61 5.19 -1.35 6.40
N GLN A 62 5.72 -2.35 5.69
CA GLN A 62 6.11 -3.65 6.25
C GLN A 62 7.62 -3.72 6.58
N GLY A 63 8.36 -2.63 6.45
CA GLY A 63 9.81 -2.60 6.65
C GLY A 63 10.62 -3.29 5.56
N LYS A 64 10.04 -3.45 4.35
CA LYS A 64 10.66 -4.11 3.20
C LYS A 64 11.01 -3.07 2.14
N SER A 65 12.15 -3.22 1.49
CA SER A 65 12.63 -2.28 0.45
C SER A 65 12.75 -2.89 -0.94
N ASP A 66 12.57 -4.22 -1.07
CA ASP A 66 12.68 -4.93 -2.33
C ASP A 66 11.31 -5.34 -2.85
N PHE A 67 11.08 -5.19 -4.16
CA PHE A 67 9.86 -5.61 -4.85
C PHE A 67 9.69 -7.13 -4.89
N ASP A 68 10.76 -7.91 -4.75
CA ASP A 68 10.71 -9.38 -4.65
C ASP A 68 9.81 -9.85 -3.50
N HIS A 69 9.65 -9.01 -2.47
CA HIS A 69 8.77 -9.31 -1.36
C HIS A 69 7.26 -9.25 -1.67
N ILE A 70 6.87 -8.73 -2.83
CA ILE A 70 5.48 -8.75 -3.31
C ILE A 70 5.14 -10.10 -3.96
N GLU A 71 6.12 -10.80 -4.53
CA GLU A 71 5.88 -12.04 -5.30
C GLU A 71 5.04 -13.09 -4.55
N PRO A 72 5.25 -13.35 -3.24
CA PRO A 72 4.43 -14.32 -2.51
C PRO A 72 2.94 -13.95 -2.45
N PHE A 73 2.60 -12.68 -2.69
CA PHE A 73 1.26 -12.11 -2.61
C PHE A 73 0.70 -11.71 -3.98
N ARG A 74 1.39 -12.05 -5.08
CA ARG A 74 0.98 -11.62 -6.43
C ARG A 74 -0.37 -12.17 -6.86
N GLU A 75 -0.67 -13.40 -6.44
CA GLU A 75 -1.94 -14.10 -6.70
C GLU A 75 -2.89 -14.02 -5.49
N ASP A 76 -2.55 -13.18 -4.51
CA ASP A 76 -3.34 -13.00 -3.31
C ASP A 76 -4.42 -11.92 -3.56
N ASP A 77 -5.69 -12.28 -3.33
CA ASP A 77 -6.86 -11.41 -3.52
C ASP A 77 -7.14 -10.50 -2.30
N PHE A 78 -6.35 -10.60 -1.22
CA PHE A 78 -6.64 -10.01 0.10
C PHE A 78 -6.05 -8.61 0.34
#